data_AF-A0A970KR15-F1
#
_entry.id   AF-A0A970KR15-F1
#
_cell.length_a   1.000
_cell.length_b   1.000
_cell.length_c   1.000
_cell.angle_alpha   90.00
_cell.angle_beta   90.00
_cell.angle_gamma   90.00
#
_symmetry.space_group_name_H-M   'P 1'
#
loop_
_entity.id
_entity.type
_entity.pdbx_description
1 polymer ?
#
loop_
_entity_poly.entity_id
_entity_poly.type
_entity_poly.pdbx_seq_one_letter_code
_entity_poly.pdbx_strand_id
1 'polypeptide(L)'
;MLHGRAEDLARLQQYREAFPLVVSRAVAPMNTLAELCLPFVAYKGPEGKKEAEKARQALAVLGCKNYHIFAYRLPEKMGERMLLLLKKEEATPEKYPRKAGLPAKKPL
;
A
#
# COMPACT_ATOMS: atom_id res chain seq x y z
N MET A 1 17.98 -5.36 12.21
CA MET A 1 17.37 -4.49 11.20
C MET A 1 17.60 -5.15 9.84
N LEU A 2 16.55 -5.48 9.10
CA LEU A 2 16.68 -6.03 7.75
C LEU A 2 16.68 -4.85 6.76
N HIS A 3 17.70 -4.77 5.90
CA HIS A 3 17.76 -3.76 4.84
C HIS A 3 17.55 -4.43 3.49
N GLY A 4 16.52 -4.01 2.76
CA GLY A 4 16.20 -4.56 1.45
C GLY A 4 14.98 -3.87 0.86
N ARG A 5 14.84 -3.94 -0.45
CA ARG A 5 13.68 -3.39 -1.15
C ARG A 5 12.48 -4.32 -1.01
N ALA A 6 11.28 -3.76 -0.92
CA ALA A 6 10.06 -4.55 -0.86
C ALA A 6 9.90 -5.45 -2.10
N GLU A 7 10.30 -4.98 -3.29
CA GLU A 7 10.22 -5.78 -4.52
C GLU A 7 11.10 -7.04 -4.49
N ASP A 8 12.24 -6.96 -3.81
CA ASP A 8 13.21 -8.06 -3.72
C ASP A 8 12.83 -9.01 -2.58
N LEU A 9 12.47 -8.46 -1.41
CA LEU A 9 12.12 -9.25 -0.23
C LEU A 9 10.81 -10.03 -0.42
N ALA A 10 9.81 -9.46 -1.10
CA ALA A 10 8.53 -10.16 -1.35
C ALA A 10 8.63 -11.30 -2.38
N ARG A 11 9.81 -11.53 -2.98
CA ARG A 11 10.12 -12.71 -3.79
C ARG A 11 10.67 -13.86 -2.95
N LEU A 12 11.10 -13.60 -1.73
CA LEU A 12 11.55 -14.63 -0.79
C LEU A 12 10.32 -15.20 -0.07
N GLN A 13 10.16 -16.53 -0.11
CA GLN A 13 8.98 -17.21 0.44
C GLN A 13 8.72 -16.89 1.91
N GLN A 14 9.78 -16.69 2.70
CA GLN A 14 9.71 -16.35 4.12
C GLN A 14 9.11 -14.95 4.43
N TYR A 15 9.07 -14.05 3.44
CA TYR A 15 8.57 -12.68 3.62
C TYR A 15 7.29 -12.40 2.81
N ARG A 16 7.04 -13.17 1.75
CA ARG A 16 5.84 -13.03 0.93
C ARG A 16 4.60 -13.40 1.74
N GLU A 17 3.68 -12.44 1.89
CA GLU A 17 2.40 -12.62 2.61
C GLU A 17 2.54 -13.11 4.06
N ALA A 18 3.73 -12.98 4.65
CA ALA A 18 4.05 -13.49 5.98
C ALA A 18 3.68 -12.52 7.11
N PHE A 19 3.26 -11.29 6.77
CA PHE A 19 3.00 -10.22 7.72
C PHE A 19 1.50 -9.92 7.82
N PRO A 20 0.92 -9.97 9.03
CA PRO A 20 -0.51 -9.66 9.21
C PRO A 20 -0.82 -8.16 9.07
N LEU A 21 0.18 -7.30 9.23
CA LEU A 21 0.05 -5.86 9.13
C LEU A 21 1.35 -5.22 8.65
N VAL A 22 1.25 -4.37 7.63
CA VAL A 22 2.33 -3.46 7.21
C VAL A 22 1.87 -2.02 7.41
N VAL A 23 2.78 -1.12 7.77
CA VAL A 23 2.47 0.32 7.93
C VAL A 23 3.34 1.15 7.01
N SER A 24 2.77 2.22 6.44
CA SER A 24 3.50 3.11 5.54
C SER A 24 3.15 4.57 5.79
N ARG A 25 4.16 5.44 5.76
CA ARG A 25 4.02 6.89 5.88
C ARG A 25 4.90 7.59 4.84
N ALA A 26 4.29 8.42 4.00
CA ALA A 26 4.98 9.28 3.04
C ALA A 26 5.93 8.56 2.05
N VAL A 27 5.56 7.35 1.59
CA VAL A 27 6.44 6.50 0.74
C VAL A 27 6.16 6.67 -0.77
N ALA A 28 4.90 6.52 -1.22
CA ALA A 28 4.55 6.52 -2.64
C ALA A 28 3.03 6.73 -2.84
N PRO A 29 2.55 7.05 -4.06
CA PRO A 29 1.13 6.99 -4.40
C PRO A 29 0.51 5.62 -4.10
N MET A 30 -0.81 5.57 -3.85
CA MET A 30 -1.49 4.35 -3.37
C MET A 30 -1.33 3.13 -4.30
N ASN A 31 -1.39 3.30 -5.61
CA ASN A 31 -1.25 2.21 -6.58
C ASN A 31 0.15 1.58 -6.56
N THR A 32 1.20 2.39 -6.45
CA THR A 32 2.57 1.91 -6.25
C THR A 32 2.71 1.23 -4.89
N LEU A 33 2.21 1.86 -3.83
CA LEU A 33 2.35 1.34 -2.46
C LEU A 33 1.64 0.00 -2.27
N ALA A 34 0.49 -0.17 -2.91
CA ALA A 34 -0.27 -1.42 -2.88
C ALA A 34 0.52 -2.61 -3.40
N GLU A 35 1.28 -2.41 -4.48
CA GLU A 35 2.10 -3.47 -5.05
C GLU A 35 3.24 -3.87 -4.13
N LEU A 36 3.74 -2.96 -3.31
CA LEU A 36 4.87 -3.19 -2.42
C LEU A 36 4.47 -3.88 -1.10
N CYS A 37 3.28 -3.60 -0.55
CA CYS A 37 3.04 -3.80 0.88
C CYS A 37 1.68 -4.39 1.29
N LEU A 38 0.95 -5.14 0.44
CA LEU A 38 -0.39 -5.67 0.82
C LEU A 38 -0.33 -6.87 1.82
N PRO A 39 -1.07 -6.88 2.97
CA PRO A 39 -1.98 -5.85 3.52
C PRO A 39 -1.27 -4.73 4.29
N PHE A 40 -1.81 -3.50 4.26
CA PHE A 40 -1.23 -2.37 5.00
C PHE A 40 -2.21 -1.28 5.48
N VAL A 41 -1.71 -0.50 6.45
CA VAL A 41 -2.25 0.80 6.85
C VAL A 41 -1.36 1.91 6.29
N ALA A 42 -1.93 2.80 5.47
CA ALA A 42 -1.25 3.95 4.92
C ALA A 42 -1.68 5.26 5.59
N TYR A 43 -0.69 6.01 6.07
CA TYR A 43 -0.85 7.39 6.48
C TYR A 43 -0.75 8.33 5.27
N LYS A 44 -1.82 9.06 5.00
CA LYS A 44 -1.94 9.98 3.87
C LYS A 44 -2.43 11.36 4.31
N GLY A 45 -2.16 12.34 3.44
CA GLY A 45 -2.73 13.67 3.54
C GLY A 45 -4.20 13.72 3.10
N PRO A 46 -4.76 14.93 2.95
CA PRO A 46 -6.17 15.14 2.58
C PRO A 46 -6.59 14.47 1.26
N GLU A 47 -5.66 14.30 0.32
CA GLU A 47 -5.92 13.66 -0.98
C GLU A 47 -5.97 12.12 -0.91
N GLY A 48 -5.86 11.52 0.28
CA GLY A 48 -5.80 10.06 0.44
C GLY A 48 -6.99 9.34 -0.19
N LYS A 49 -8.20 9.91 -0.09
CA LYS A 49 -9.40 9.36 -0.75
C LYS A 49 -9.27 9.32 -2.27
N LYS A 50 -8.77 10.39 -2.88
CA LYS A 50 -8.59 10.49 -4.33
C LYS A 50 -7.52 9.52 -4.83
N GLU A 51 -6.45 9.34 -4.05
CA GLU A 51 -5.44 8.32 -4.34
C GLU A 51 -6.00 6.89 -4.28
N ALA A 52 -6.85 6.60 -3.28
CA ALA A 52 -7.49 5.29 -3.14
C ALA A 52 -8.42 4.95 -4.31
N GLU A 53 -9.23 5.92 -4.74
CA GLU A 53 -10.09 5.76 -5.92
C GLU A 53 -9.28 5.52 -7.19
N LYS A 54 -8.19 6.27 -7.40
CA LYS A 54 -7.29 6.05 -8.54
C LYS A 54 -6.62 4.68 -8.51
N ALA A 55 -6.33 4.16 -7.32
CA ALA A 55 -5.69 2.86 -7.14
C ALA A 55 -6.67 1.68 -7.15
N ARG A 56 -7.98 1.90 -7.29
CA ARG A 56 -9.00 0.85 -7.14
C ARG A 56 -8.76 -0.38 -8.03
N GLN A 57 -8.34 -0.17 -9.28
CA GLN A 57 -8.01 -1.28 -10.19
C GLN A 57 -6.75 -2.03 -9.73
N ALA A 58 -5.70 -1.31 -9.34
CA ALA A 58 -4.49 -1.89 -8.78
C ALA A 58 -4.78 -2.73 -7.53
N LEU A 59 -5.60 -2.21 -6.62
CA LEU A 59 -6.01 -2.89 -5.39
C LEU A 59 -6.72 -4.21 -5.69
N ALA A 60 -7.69 -4.20 -6.62
CA ALA A 60 -8.40 -5.40 -7.02
C ALA A 60 -7.45 -6.46 -7.60
N VAL A 61 -6.53 -6.06 -8.49
CA VAL A 61 -5.53 -6.96 -9.10
C VAL A 61 -4.58 -7.58 -8.07
N LEU A 62 -4.31 -6.88 -6.97
CA LEU A 62 -3.39 -7.31 -5.92
C LEU A 62 -4.05 -8.11 -4.79
N GLY A 63 -5.37 -8.35 -4.88
CA GLY A 63 -6.13 -9.12 -3.90
C GLY A 63 -6.74 -8.28 -2.77
N CYS A 64 -6.87 -6.97 -2.96
CA CYS A 64 -7.53 -6.03 -2.03
C CYS A 64 -8.87 -5.58 -2.61
N LYS A 65 -9.98 -6.13 -2.12
CA LYS A 65 -11.32 -5.76 -2.59
C LYS A 65 -11.90 -4.55 -1.86
N ASN A 66 -11.58 -4.42 -0.58
CA ASN A 66 -12.15 -3.39 0.30
C ASN A 66 -11.06 -2.61 1.02
N TYR A 67 -11.33 -1.33 1.25
CA TYR A 67 -10.50 -0.47 2.08
C TYR A 67 -11.37 0.48 2.89
N HIS A 68 -10.87 0.88 4.06
CA HIS A 68 -11.50 1.87 4.93
C HIS A 68 -10.64 3.13 5.00
N ILE A 69 -11.30 4.29 5.06
CA ILE A 69 -10.63 5.59 5.21
C ILE A 69 -11.09 6.20 6.53
N PHE A 70 -10.13 6.44 7.43
CA PHE A 70 -10.32 7.15 8.69
C PHE A 70 -9.72 8.54 8.55
N ALA A 71 -10.57 9.54 8.31
CA ALA A 71 -10.17 10.94 8.26
C ALA A 71 -10.18 11.55 9.66
N TYR A 72 -9.16 12.32 9.99
CA TYR A 72 -9.03 13.00 11.27
C TYR A 72 -8.22 14.29 11.14
N ARG A 73 -8.34 15.17 12.14
CA ARG A 73 -7.55 16.41 12.24
C ARG A 73 -6.44 16.22 13.24
N LEU A 74 -5.25 16.67 12.88
CA LEU A 74 -4.15 16.73 13.83
C LEU A 74 -4.42 17.84 14.87
N PRO A 75 -3.92 17.68 16.11
CA PRO A 75 -3.90 18.75 17.10
C PRO A 75 -3.24 20.03 16.57
N GLU A 76 -3.45 21.14 17.27
CA GLU A 76 -2.77 22.42 16.98
C GLU A 76 -2.99 22.95 15.54
N LYS A 77 -4.11 22.56 14.90
CA LYS A 77 -4.44 22.94 13.52
C LYS A 77 -3.38 22.50 12.49
N MET A 78 -2.65 21.42 12.75
CA MET A 78 -1.60 20.86 11.86
C MET A 78 -2.14 20.15 10.59
N GLY A 79 -3.43 20.35 10.29
CA GLY A 79 -4.11 19.91 9.08
C GLY A 79 -4.82 18.57 9.20
N GLU A 80 -5.48 18.19 8.10
CA GLU A 80 -6.23 16.94 7.99
C GLU A 80 -5.32 15.80 7.53
N ARG A 81 -5.58 14.60 8.07
CA ARG A 81 -4.87 13.37 7.76
C ARG A 81 -5.87 12.24 7.60
N MET A 82 -5.42 11.21 6.90
CA MET A 82 -6.20 10.02 6.64
C MET A 82 -5.37 8.78 6.94
N LEU A 83 -5.96 7.82 7.64
CA LEU A 83 -5.46 6.45 7.68
C LEU A 83 -6.29 5.61 6.72
N LEU A 84 -5.63 4.96 5.78
CA LEU A 84 -6.26 4.05 4.85
C LEU A 84 -5.90 2.63 5.28
N LEU A 85 -6.90 1.85 5.65
CA LEU A 85 -6.77 0.45 6.03
C LEU A 85 -7.14 -0.40 4.82
N LEU A 86 -6.17 -1.09 4.24
CA LEU A 86 -6.36 -1.96 3.08
C LEU A 86 -6.33 -3.41 3.53
N LYS A 87 -7.45 -4.09 3.35
CA LYS A 87 -7.59 -5.49 3.73
C LYS A 87 -7.27 -6.38 2.53
N LYS A 88 -6.34 -7.30 2.73
CA LYS A 88 -6.09 -8.37 1.78
C LYS A 88 -7.14 -9.47 1.96
N GLU A 89 -7.83 -9.78 0.87
CA GLU A 89 -8.89 -10.79 0.82
C GLU A 89 -8.51 -11.98 -0.08
N GLU A 90 -7.56 -11.78 -0.99
CA GLU A 90 -7.08 -12.83 -1.90
C GLU A 90 -5.55 -12.82 -1.97
N ALA A 91 -4.97 -13.95 -2.38
CA ALA A 91 -3.54 -14.06 -2.62
C ALA A 91 -3.12 -13.13 -3.76
N THR A 92 -1.98 -12.47 -3.60
CA THR A 92 -1.43 -11.59 -4.64
C THR A 92 -0.80 -12.45 -5.74
N PRO A 93 -1.15 -12.25 -7.03
CA PRO A 93 -0.58 -13.03 -8.13
C PRO A 93 0.96 -13.01 -8.13
N GLU A 94 1.59 -14.13 -8.50
CA GLU A 94 3.06 -14.31 -8.43
C GLU A 94 3.85 -13.29 -9.25
N LYS A 95 3.24 -12.72 -10.30
CA LYS A 95 3.88 -11.68 -11.11
C LYS A 95 4.18 -10.39 -10.32
N TYR A 96 3.53 -10.17 -9.18
CA TYR A 96 3.71 -9.02 -8.30
C TYR A 96 4.49 -9.37 -7.02
N PRO A 97 5.28 -8.43 -6.46
CA PRO A 97 5.61 -7.12 -7.03
C PRO A 97 6.46 -7.26 -8.29
N ARG A 98 6.29 -6.36 -9.25
CA ARG A 98 7.10 -6.31 -10.47
C ARG A 98 8.54 -5.91 -10.13
N LYS A 99 9.44 -6.06 -11.11
CA LYS A 99 10.86 -5.72 -10.97
C LYS A 99 11.06 -4.35 -10.34
N ALA A 100 12.06 -4.28 -9.46
CA ALA A 100 12.46 -3.11 -8.72
C ALA A 100 12.39 -1.81 -9.55
N GLY A 101 11.59 -0.83 -9.09
CA GLY A 101 11.44 0.48 -9.72
C GLY A 101 10.37 0.55 -10.82
N LEU A 102 9.88 -0.59 -11.33
CA LEU A 102 8.73 -0.60 -12.23
C LEU A 102 7.43 -0.13 -11.56
N PRO A 103 7.13 -0.48 -10.29
CA PRO A 103 5.94 0.03 -9.59
C PRO A 103 5.89 1.56 -9.51
N ALA A 104 7.04 2.21 -9.43
CA ALA A 104 7.15 3.67 -9.42
C ALA A 104 7.12 4.29 -10.83
N LYS A 105 7.81 3.68 -11.80
CA LYS A 105 7.87 4.18 -13.19
C LYS A 105 6.59 3.98 -13.98
N LYS A 106 5.89 2.86 -13.74
CA LYS A 106 4.65 2.46 -14.40
C LYS A 106 3.66 1.93 -13.37
N PRO A 107 3.06 2.82 -12.55
CA PRO A 107 2.06 2.44 -11.57
C PRO A 107 0.89 1.68 -12.22
N LEU A 108 0.28 0.79 -11.46
CA LEU A 108 -0.96 0.10 -11.85
C LEU A 108 -2.17 1.05 -11.82
#